data_AF-A0A7C6AN79-F1
#
_entry.id   AF-A0A7C6AN79-F1
#
_cell.length_a   1.000
_cell.length_b   1.000
_cell.length_c   1.000
_cell.angle_alpha   90.00
_cell.angle_beta   90.00
_cell.angle_gamma   90.00
#
_symmetry.space_group_name_H-M   'P 1'
#
loop_
_entity.id
_entity.type
_entity.pdbx_description
1 polymer ?
#
loop_
_entity_poly.entity_id
_entity_poly.type
_entity_poly.pdbx_seq_one_letter_code
_entity_poly.pdbx_strand_id
1 'polypeptide(L)'
;MKKHFLITFVLMAVLYMPSIAQIAINNTGNSPDASAALDVSFPNKGVLIPRLTQAQRNAIASPATSLLIYQTDNTPGYYYYDGSAWQLLGRYVAGTGISIVGNTISNTAPDQTVNISSGTGISVTGTYPNFTVTNTGVTASCATANYIPKTATSTTLTCSQIFDNGTNVGIGTASPGTKLDVVGVGRFGLSTNGNISLGNDGNAYMEMRESDGSGTPYIDFINDNASDYDARITLEANDQLSFLTSTNGRQLSIHSTGIALSGTNKYINFGTTFSASGYGFRDNGGTLEYKHNGGTWTPFAQPPTIPGNTEWWVRPTAASYIQPMYNQYARVYDNGQPFGFYYDGSNDNGGFFAGWSNGLMGTRGSASDIPIWGGDVFPWVDNGNDGIVNNTDNMTYSGVYGWGSAYMGVTGAGRLDAGVRGI
;
A
#
# COMPACT_ATOMS: atom_id res chain seq x y z
N MET A 1 -81.63 -74.79 79.39
CA MET A 1 -81.52 -74.88 77.91
C MET A 1 -80.83 -73.65 77.29
N LYS A 2 -81.27 -72.39 77.53
CA LYS A 2 -80.67 -71.19 76.89
C LYS A 2 -79.17 -70.92 77.19
N LYS A 3 -78.67 -71.19 78.41
CA LYS A 3 -77.25 -70.97 78.77
C LYS A 3 -76.28 -71.95 78.10
N HIS A 4 -76.73 -73.17 77.78
CA HIS A 4 -75.89 -74.18 77.14
C HIS A 4 -75.80 -73.92 75.64
N PHE A 5 -76.89 -73.50 74.99
CA PHE A 5 -76.90 -73.09 73.58
C PHE A 5 -75.95 -71.91 73.30
N LEU A 6 -75.88 -70.93 74.22
CA LEU A 6 -74.95 -69.80 74.10
C LEU A 6 -73.48 -70.24 74.22
N ILE A 7 -73.17 -71.17 75.13
CA ILE A 7 -71.81 -71.72 75.28
C ILE A 7 -71.41 -72.51 74.04
N THR A 8 -72.31 -73.33 73.47
CA THR A 8 -72.02 -74.08 72.24
C THR A 8 -71.84 -73.16 71.03
N PHE A 9 -72.65 -72.10 70.91
CA PHE A 9 -72.52 -71.12 69.83
C PHE A 9 -71.22 -70.30 69.93
N VAL A 10 -70.83 -69.89 71.14
CA VAL A 10 -69.56 -69.20 71.39
C VAL A 10 -68.37 -70.14 71.15
N LEU A 11 -68.45 -71.41 71.56
CA LEU A 11 -67.41 -72.40 71.29
C LEU A 11 -67.25 -72.67 69.77
N MET A 12 -68.35 -72.69 69.03
CA MET A 12 -68.36 -72.90 67.57
C MET A 12 -67.86 -71.67 66.79
N ALA A 13 -68.07 -70.45 67.33
CA ALA A 13 -67.52 -69.22 66.77
C ALA A 13 -66.02 -69.03 67.09
N VAL A 14 -65.54 -69.49 68.27
CA VAL A 14 -64.12 -69.39 68.67
C VAL A 14 -63.26 -70.46 67.98
N LEU A 15 -63.85 -71.56 67.51
CA LEU A 15 -63.17 -72.59 66.72
C LEU A 15 -63.13 -72.29 65.21
N TYR A 16 -63.75 -71.20 64.74
CA TYR A 16 -63.71 -70.77 63.35
C TYR A 16 -62.49 -69.86 63.10
N MET A 17 -61.29 -70.44 63.16
CA MET A 17 -60.10 -69.74 62.65
C MET A 17 -60.02 -69.96 61.14
N PRO A 18 -60.15 -68.92 60.29
CA PRO A 18 -59.95 -69.07 58.85
C PRO A 18 -58.48 -69.47 58.63
N SER A 19 -58.25 -70.73 58.24
CA SER A 19 -56.94 -71.16 57.78
C SER A 19 -56.62 -70.41 56.49
N ILE A 20 -55.62 -69.53 56.52
CA ILE A 20 -55.10 -68.89 55.32
C ILE A 20 -54.34 -69.98 54.55
N ALA A 21 -54.77 -70.32 53.34
CA ALA A 21 -54.18 -71.39 52.53
C ALA A 21 -52.88 -70.98 51.81
N GLN A 22 -52.13 -70.02 52.36
CA GLN A 22 -50.88 -69.52 51.77
C GLN A 22 -49.70 -70.34 52.30
N ILE A 23 -48.78 -70.69 51.41
CA ILE A 23 -47.57 -71.43 51.75
C ILE A 23 -46.41 -70.45 51.78
N ALA A 24 -45.80 -70.26 52.95
CA ALA A 24 -44.51 -69.58 53.08
C ALA A 24 -43.39 -70.61 53.22
N ILE A 25 -42.32 -70.45 52.43
CA ILE A 25 -41.08 -71.23 52.54
C ILE A 25 -39.93 -70.24 52.71
N ASN A 26 -39.51 -70.02 53.96
CA ASN A 26 -38.43 -69.09 54.30
C ASN A 26 -37.67 -69.56 55.56
N ASN A 27 -36.55 -68.92 55.89
CA ASN A 27 -35.75 -69.19 57.10
C ASN A 27 -35.95 -68.17 58.23
N THR A 28 -36.86 -67.21 58.08
CA THR A 28 -37.06 -66.10 59.02
C THR A 28 -38.34 -66.22 59.83
N GLY A 29 -39.28 -67.07 59.42
CA GLY A 29 -40.61 -67.21 60.03
C GLY A 29 -41.58 -66.10 59.65
N ASN A 30 -41.26 -65.27 58.66
CA ASN A 30 -42.15 -64.21 58.19
C ASN A 30 -43.42 -64.82 57.57
N SER A 31 -44.56 -64.17 57.79
CA SER A 31 -45.80 -64.48 57.07
C SER A 31 -45.61 -64.27 55.56
N PRO A 32 -46.24 -65.09 54.70
CA PRO A 32 -46.19 -64.89 53.26
C PRO A 32 -46.80 -63.54 52.86
N ASP A 33 -46.35 -62.97 51.74
CA ASP A 33 -46.98 -61.79 51.16
C ASP A 33 -48.49 -62.02 50.91
N ALA A 34 -49.33 -61.03 51.23
CA ALA A 34 -50.78 -61.15 51.14
C ALA A 34 -51.28 -61.45 49.71
N SER A 35 -50.50 -61.11 48.68
CA SER A 35 -50.80 -61.37 47.28
C SER A 35 -50.29 -62.73 46.77
N ALA A 36 -49.55 -63.48 47.59
CA ALA A 36 -48.91 -64.74 47.19
C ALA A 36 -49.64 -65.95 47.77
N ALA A 37 -50.00 -66.92 46.90
CA ALA A 37 -50.41 -68.25 47.35
C ALA A 37 -49.21 -69.12 47.76
N LEU A 38 -48.04 -68.89 47.14
CA LEU A 38 -46.76 -69.46 47.49
C LEU A 38 -45.72 -68.33 47.54
N ASP A 39 -45.10 -68.13 48.71
CA ASP A 39 -44.03 -67.16 48.93
C ASP A 39 -42.74 -67.92 49.32
N VAL A 40 -41.67 -67.73 48.55
CA VAL A 40 -40.37 -68.36 48.80
C VAL A 40 -39.32 -67.27 48.96
N SER A 41 -38.76 -67.15 50.17
CA SER A 41 -37.82 -66.08 50.52
C SER A 41 -36.58 -66.62 51.21
N PHE A 42 -35.46 -66.61 50.48
CA PHE A 42 -34.13 -66.93 50.98
C PHE A 42 -33.11 -66.00 50.30
N PRO A 43 -32.06 -65.54 50.99
CA PRO A 43 -31.08 -64.59 50.42
C PRO A 43 -30.18 -65.20 49.33
N ASN A 44 -30.09 -66.53 49.26
CA ASN A 44 -29.15 -67.24 48.39
C ASN A 44 -29.72 -68.55 47.82
N LYS A 45 -31.05 -68.74 47.84
CA LYS A 45 -31.73 -69.90 47.23
C LYS A 45 -32.84 -69.40 46.30
N GLY A 46 -33.13 -70.20 45.27
CA GLY A 46 -34.25 -69.97 44.36
C GLY A 46 -35.19 -71.17 44.32
N VAL A 47 -36.20 -71.10 43.44
CA VAL A 47 -37.13 -72.19 43.18
C VAL A 47 -36.71 -72.91 41.90
N LEU A 48 -36.44 -74.22 42.01
CA LEU A 48 -36.38 -75.08 40.83
C LEU A 48 -37.80 -75.49 40.46
N ILE A 49 -38.25 -75.00 39.32
CA ILE A 49 -39.47 -75.47 38.66
C ILE A 49 -39.22 -76.83 38.00
N PRO A 50 -40.26 -77.60 37.63
CA PRO A 50 -40.11 -78.88 36.95
C PRO A 50 -39.17 -78.78 35.74
N ARG A 51 -38.14 -79.63 35.74
CA ARG A 51 -37.12 -79.69 34.68
C ARG A 51 -37.40 -80.89 33.80
N LEU A 52 -37.80 -80.66 32.56
CA LEU A 52 -38.32 -81.70 31.67
C LEU A 52 -37.56 -81.70 30.34
N THR A 53 -37.41 -82.86 29.72
CA THR A 53 -37.08 -82.91 28.29
C THR A 53 -38.27 -82.46 27.44
N GLN A 54 -38.06 -82.11 26.17
CA GLN A 54 -39.14 -81.75 25.27
C GLN A 54 -40.18 -82.87 25.16
N ALA A 55 -39.75 -84.13 25.14
CA ALA A 55 -40.65 -85.28 25.10
C ALA A 55 -41.52 -85.34 26.37
N GLN A 56 -40.92 -85.11 27.54
CA GLN A 56 -41.63 -85.07 28.83
C GLN A 56 -42.59 -83.88 28.93
N ARG A 57 -42.19 -82.69 28.44
CA ARG A 57 -43.04 -81.50 28.36
C ARG A 57 -44.25 -81.75 27.45
N ASN A 58 -44.03 -82.33 26.27
CA ASN A 58 -45.09 -82.63 25.31
C ASN A 58 -46.03 -83.76 25.79
N ALA A 59 -45.59 -84.59 26.74
CA ALA A 59 -46.41 -85.62 27.37
C ALA A 59 -47.34 -85.08 28.49
N ILE A 60 -47.22 -83.80 28.88
CA ILE A 60 -48.15 -83.17 29.82
C ILE A 60 -49.51 -83.05 29.13
N ALA A 61 -50.49 -83.84 29.60
CA ALA A 61 -51.86 -83.78 29.12
C ALA A 61 -52.57 -82.52 29.65
N SER A 62 -53.23 -81.77 28.76
CA SER A 62 -54.00 -80.56 29.09
C SER A 62 -53.25 -79.57 30.01
N PRO A 63 -52.07 -79.08 29.61
CA PRO A 63 -51.30 -78.13 30.43
C PRO A 63 -52.12 -76.88 30.71
N ALA A 64 -52.09 -76.41 31.97
CA ALA A 64 -52.78 -75.18 32.36
C ALA A 64 -52.11 -73.94 31.74
N THR A 65 -52.89 -72.92 31.41
CA THR A 65 -52.36 -71.61 31.02
C THR A 65 -51.45 -71.07 32.12
N SER A 66 -50.31 -70.52 31.72
CA SER A 66 -49.21 -70.06 32.57
C SER A 66 -48.46 -71.15 33.35
N LEU A 67 -48.64 -72.43 33.01
CA LEU A 67 -47.81 -73.51 33.57
C LEU A 67 -46.34 -73.28 33.18
N LEU A 68 -45.46 -73.12 34.18
CA LEU A 68 -44.04 -72.80 33.99
C LEU A 68 -43.17 -74.05 34.18
N ILE A 69 -42.30 -74.34 33.22
CA ILE A 69 -41.30 -75.42 33.28
C ILE A 69 -39.94 -74.94 32.79
N TYR A 70 -38.89 -75.70 33.10
CA TYR A 70 -37.57 -75.53 32.47
C TYR A 70 -37.32 -76.70 31.53
N GLN A 71 -37.22 -76.44 30.22
CA GLN A 71 -36.85 -77.48 29.26
C GLN A 71 -35.33 -77.69 29.30
N THR A 72 -34.88 -78.94 29.40
CA THR A 72 -33.46 -79.27 29.55
C THR A 72 -32.74 -79.61 28.24
N ASP A 73 -33.48 -79.93 27.18
CA ASP A 73 -32.97 -80.29 25.86
C ASP A 73 -33.68 -79.53 24.73
N ASN A 74 -33.28 -79.79 23.48
CA ASN A 74 -33.88 -79.25 22.25
C ASN A 74 -34.40 -77.79 22.32
N THR A 75 -33.47 -76.85 22.55
CA THR A 75 -33.69 -75.45 22.99
C THR A 75 -33.98 -75.32 24.50
N PRO A 76 -32.96 -75.47 25.35
CA PRO A 76 -33.10 -75.32 26.79
C PRO A 76 -33.53 -73.90 27.20
N GLY A 77 -34.35 -73.80 28.24
CA GLY A 77 -34.81 -72.53 28.77
C GLY A 77 -36.10 -72.62 29.58
N TYR A 78 -36.53 -71.48 30.10
CA TYR A 78 -37.82 -71.36 30.78
C TYR A 78 -38.94 -71.30 29.75
N TYR A 79 -39.95 -72.17 29.87
CA TYR A 79 -41.13 -72.15 29.03
C TYR A 79 -42.39 -71.99 29.87
N TYR A 80 -43.35 -71.20 29.38
CA TYR A 80 -44.71 -71.18 29.91
C TYR A 80 -45.70 -71.64 28.84
N TYR A 81 -46.80 -72.29 29.23
CA TYR A 81 -47.88 -72.63 28.31
C TYR A 81 -48.85 -71.45 28.18
N ASP A 82 -49.07 -70.91 26.97
CA ASP A 82 -49.95 -69.73 26.77
C ASP A 82 -51.45 -70.06 26.67
N GLY A 83 -51.80 -71.35 26.80
CA GLY A 83 -53.15 -71.88 26.56
C GLY A 83 -53.27 -72.64 25.24
N SER A 84 -52.33 -72.44 24.32
CA SER A 84 -52.30 -73.07 22.99
C SER A 84 -50.96 -73.74 22.67
N ALA A 85 -49.84 -73.15 23.10
CA ALA A 85 -48.49 -73.62 22.81
C ALA A 85 -47.52 -73.29 23.95
N TRP A 86 -46.38 -73.99 23.96
CA TRP A 86 -45.27 -73.70 24.86
C TRP A 86 -44.43 -72.54 24.32
N GLN A 87 -44.34 -71.45 25.07
CA GLN A 87 -43.60 -70.24 24.74
C GLN A 87 -42.30 -70.17 25.54
N LEU A 88 -41.17 -69.88 24.87
CA LEU A 88 -39.88 -69.65 25.51
C LEU A 88 -39.84 -68.25 26.13
N LEU A 89 -39.52 -68.15 27.40
CA LEU A 89 -39.40 -66.88 28.13
C LEU A 89 -38.00 -66.29 27.96
N GLY A 90 -37.91 -65.00 27.59
CA GLY A 90 -36.67 -64.23 27.67
C GLY A 90 -35.73 -64.29 26.45
N ARG A 91 -36.21 -64.68 25.26
CA ARG A 91 -35.46 -64.54 24.00
C ARG A 91 -36.32 -63.91 22.92
N TYR A 92 -35.79 -62.94 22.19
CA TYR A 92 -36.42 -62.48 20.95
C TYR A 92 -36.53 -63.66 19.99
N VAL A 93 -37.73 -63.94 19.50
CA VAL A 93 -37.96 -64.98 18.50
C VAL A 93 -38.04 -64.28 17.15
N ALA A 94 -37.17 -64.72 16.23
CA ALA A 94 -37.26 -64.33 14.83
C ALA A 94 -38.64 -64.72 14.28
N GLY A 95 -39.39 -63.74 13.79
CA GLY A 95 -40.56 -63.98 12.93
C GLY A 95 -40.13 -64.35 11.51
N THR A 96 -41.11 -64.60 10.63
CA THR A 96 -40.83 -64.79 9.20
C THR A 96 -40.08 -63.57 8.65
N GLY A 97 -38.99 -63.81 7.90
CA GLY A 97 -38.17 -62.75 7.30
C GLY A 97 -37.23 -62.02 8.26
N ILE A 98 -37.20 -62.37 9.54
CA ILE A 98 -36.22 -61.85 10.51
C ILE A 98 -35.26 -62.97 10.91
N SER A 99 -33.97 -62.65 11.01
CA SER A 99 -32.94 -63.49 11.61
C SER A 99 -32.33 -62.75 12.79
N ILE A 100 -32.15 -63.46 13.91
CA ILE A 100 -31.54 -62.91 15.12
C ILE A 100 -30.32 -63.77 15.44
N VAL A 101 -29.13 -63.22 15.25
CA VAL A 101 -27.85 -63.89 15.53
C VAL A 101 -27.04 -63.02 16.49
N GLY A 102 -26.87 -63.49 17.72
CA GLY A 102 -26.27 -62.70 18.80
C GLY A 102 -27.07 -61.42 19.04
N ASN A 103 -26.41 -60.27 18.89
CA ASN A 103 -27.02 -58.95 19.03
C ASN A 103 -27.43 -58.32 17.68
N THR A 104 -27.35 -59.08 16.59
CA THR A 104 -27.68 -58.59 15.24
C THR A 104 -29.07 -59.09 14.85
N ILE A 105 -29.95 -58.15 14.49
CA ILE A 105 -31.24 -58.44 13.86
C ILE A 105 -31.08 -58.11 12.37
N SER A 106 -31.26 -59.12 11.52
CA SER A 106 -31.21 -58.97 10.06
C SER A 106 -32.58 -59.26 9.48
N ASN A 107 -33.06 -58.40 8.59
CA ASN A 107 -34.23 -58.70 7.79
C ASN A 107 -33.78 -59.50 6.54
N THR A 108 -33.97 -60.81 6.61
CA THR A 108 -33.51 -61.80 5.63
C THR A 108 -34.54 -62.09 4.53
N ALA A 109 -35.80 -61.70 4.73
CA ALA A 109 -36.82 -61.69 3.68
C ALA A 109 -37.69 -60.44 3.86
N PRO A 110 -37.34 -59.31 3.20
CA PRO A 110 -38.04 -58.05 3.40
C PRO A 110 -39.52 -58.16 3.05
N ASP A 111 -40.34 -58.16 4.09
CA ASP A 111 -41.79 -58.19 4.05
C ASP A 111 -42.41 -56.82 4.36
N GLN A 112 -41.61 -55.87 4.86
CA GLN A 112 -42.00 -54.51 5.19
C GLN A 112 -41.06 -53.46 4.59
N THR A 113 -41.65 -52.36 4.12
CA THR A 113 -40.92 -51.22 3.56
C THR A 113 -40.21 -50.42 4.65
N VAL A 114 -38.88 -50.30 4.57
CA VAL A 114 -38.13 -49.30 5.34
C VAL A 114 -38.08 -48.02 4.51
N ASN A 115 -38.50 -46.89 5.08
CA ASN A 115 -38.46 -45.58 4.42
C ASN A 115 -37.42 -44.68 5.12
N ILE A 116 -36.55 -44.04 4.34
CA ILE A 116 -35.66 -42.98 4.81
C ILE A 116 -36.03 -41.73 4.01
N SER A 117 -36.41 -40.65 4.69
CA SER A 117 -36.78 -39.39 4.05
C SER A 117 -35.55 -38.52 3.78
N SER A 118 -35.56 -37.83 2.63
CA SER A 118 -34.60 -36.76 2.34
C SER A 118 -34.86 -35.55 3.23
N GLY A 119 -33.80 -35.02 3.84
CA GLY A 119 -33.79 -33.71 4.51
C GLY A 119 -33.14 -32.63 3.65
N THR A 120 -33.06 -31.40 4.17
CA THR A 120 -32.35 -30.31 3.48
C THR A 120 -30.88 -30.68 3.28
N GLY A 121 -30.42 -30.64 2.02
CA GLY A 121 -29.04 -30.98 1.66
C GLY A 121 -28.72 -32.48 1.66
N ILE A 122 -29.71 -33.36 1.74
CA ILE A 122 -29.53 -34.81 1.64
C ILE A 122 -30.45 -35.37 0.54
N SER A 123 -29.90 -36.15 -0.39
CA SER A 123 -30.66 -36.98 -1.31
C SER A 123 -30.58 -38.45 -0.91
N VAL A 124 -31.72 -39.10 -0.88
CA VAL A 124 -31.85 -40.54 -0.62
C VAL A 124 -32.46 -41.17 -1.87
N THR A 125 -31.77 -42.14 -2.45
CA THR A 125 -32.24 -42.92 -3.61
C THR A 125 -32.12 -44.41 -3.33
N GLY A 126 -32.81 -45.24 -4.12
CA GLY A 126 -32.89 -46.68 -3.90
C GLY A 126 -33.97 -47.08 -2.88
N THR A 127 -34.09 -48.38 -2.64
CA THR A 127 -35.06 -48.99 -1.72
C THR A 127 -34.35 -50.00 -0.85
N TYR A 128 -34.90 -50.27 0.34
CA TYR A 128 -34.40 -51.33 1.21
C TYR A 128 -34.16 -52.63 0.41
N PRO A 129 -33.04 -53.34 0.62
CA PRO A 129 -32.00 -53.09 1.62
C PRO A 129 -30.92 -52.07 1.18
N ASN A 130 -30.95 -51.59 -0.05
CA ASN A 130 -29.88 -50.79 -0.66
C ASN A 130 -30.32 -49.36 -0.89
N PHE A 131 -30.09 -48.49 0.10
CA PHE A 131 -30.21 -47.05 -0.07
C PHE A 131 -28.87 -46.44 -0.48
N THR A 132 -28.92 -45.40 -1.31
CA THR A 132 -27.81 -44.47 -1.52
C THR A 132 -28.19 -43.15 -0.88
N VAL A 133 -27.46 -42.76 0.17
CA VAL A 133 -27.63 -41.47 0.86
C VAL A 133 -26.46 -40.58 0.48
N THR A 134 -26.75 -39.44 -0.13
CA THR A 134 -25.74 -38.48 -0.62
C THR A 134 -25.99 -37.09 -0.05
N ASN A 135 -24.91 -36.38 0.25
CA ASN A 135 -24.97 -34.95 0.54
C ASN A 135 -25.21 -34.19 -0.76
N THR A 136 -26.38 -33.55 -0.86
CA THR A 136 -26.76 -32.63 -1.94
C THR A 136 -26.74 -31.17 -1.51
N GLY A 137 -26.24 -30.90 -0.29
CA GLY A 137 -25.82 -29.56 0.10
C GLY A 137 -24.69 -29.05 -0.80
N VAL A 138 -24.14 -27.89 -0.45
CA VAL A 138 -23.11 -27.23 -1.25
C VAL A 138 -21.90 -28.16 -1.43
N THR A 139 -21.76 -28.73 -2.62
CA THR A 139 -20.62 -29.55 -3.01
C THR A 139 -19.51 -28.62 -3.47
N ALA A 140 -18.40 -28.60 -2.76
CA ALA A 140 -17.24 -27.80 -3.13
C ALA A 140 -16.65 -28.34 -4.44
N SER A 141 -16.91 -27.69 -5.58
CA SER A 141 -16.22 -28.02 -6.84
C SER A 141 -14.85 -27.35 -6.97
N CYS A 142 -14.52 -26.39 -6.10
CA CYS A 142 -13.17 -25.86 -6.01
C CYS A 142 -12.28 -26.81 -5.21
N ALA A 143 -11.69 -27.79 -5.90
CA ALA A 143 -10.72 -28.73 -5.34
C ALA A 143 -9.26 -28.27 -5.51
N THR A 144 -9.02 -27.15 -6.19
CA THR A 144 -7.68 -26.58 -6.34
C THR A 144 -7.31 -25.83 -5.07
N ALA A 145 -6.20 -26.22 -4.44
CA ALA A 145 -5.71 -25.59 -3.22
C ALA A 145 -5.57 -24.06 -3.39
N ASN A 146 -5.73 -23.33 -2.29
CA ASN A 146 -5.48 -21.88 -2.16
C ASN A 146 -6.44 -20.96 -2.91
N TYR A 147 -7.32 -21.47 -3.77
CA TYR A 147 -8.39 -20.64 -4.34
C TYR A 147 -9.54 -20.47 -3.34
N ILE A 148 -9.97 -19.22 -3.15
CA ILE A 148 -11.16 -18.94 -2.35
C ILE A 148 -12.39 -19.45 -3.13
N PRO A 149 -13.23 -20.35 -2.57
CA PRO A 149 -14.44 -20.79 -3.22
C PRO A 149 -15.44 -19.65 -3.38
N LYS A 150 -16.07 -19.55 -4.56
CA LYS A 150 -17.20 -18.65 -4.81
C LYS A 150 -18.41 -19.43 -5.28
N THR A 151 -19.61 -18.94 -4.98
CA THR A 151 -20.83 -19.50 -5.55
C THR A 151 -20.84 -19.28 -7.07
N ALA A 152 -21.03 -20.36 -7.82
CA ALA A 152 -21.25 -20.33 -9.27
C ALA A 152 -22.75 -20.26 -9.59
N THR A 153 -23.54 -20.99 -8.81
CA THR A 153 -25.01 -21.01 -8.83
C THR A 153 -25.52 -21.00 -7.39
N SER A 154 -26.84 -21.05 -7.19
CA SER A 154 -27.44 -21.16 -5.85
C SER A 154 -27.03 -22.42 -5.08
N THR A 155 -26.49 -23.45 -5.76
CA THR A 155 -26.19 -24.76 -5.15
C THR A 155 -24.77 -25.27 -5.42
N THR A 156 -23.95 -24.58 -6.21
CA THR A 156 -22.59 -25.04 -6.59
C THR A 156 -21.52 -24.00 -6.29
N LEU A 157 -20.38 -24.43 -5.73
CA LEU A 157 -19.16 -23.60 -5.62
C LEU A 157 -18.23 -23.82 -6.81
N THR A 158 -17.43 -22.82 -7.16
CA THR A 158 -16.33 -22.88 -8.12
C THR A 158 -15.13 -22.12 -7.57
N CYS A 159 -13.93 -22.33 -8.11
CA CYS A 159 -12.78 -21.50 -7.74
C CYS A 159 -12.99 -20.05 -8.22
N SER A 160 -12.65 -19.10 -7.37
CA SER A 160 -12.63 -17.67 -7.73
C SER A 160 -11.34 -17.33 -8.49
N GLN A 161 -11.20 -16.05 -8.86
CA GLN A 161 -9.91 -15.53 -9.34
C GLN A 161 -8.97 -15.16 -8.18
N ILE A 162 -9.45 -15.26 -6.93
CA ILE A 162 -8.71 -14.90 -5.73
C ILE A 162 -7.97 -16.13 -5.23
N PHE A 163 -6.66 -15.99 -5.11
CA PHE A 163 -5.73 -17.01 -4.67
C PHE A 163 -5.01 -16.54 -3.41
N ASP A 164 -5.12 -17.28 -2.32
CA ASP A 164 -4.41 -17.01 -1.07
C ASP A 164 -3.35 -18.10 -0.86
N ASN A 165 -2.08 -17.76 -1.01
CA ASN A 165 -0.98 -18.71 -0.84
C ASN A 165 -0.54 -18.90 0.63
N GLY A 166 -1.31 -18.35 1.58
CA GLY A 166 -1.00 -18.32 3.01
C GLY A 166 -0.07 -17.17 3.42
N THR A 167 0.50 -16.44 2.46
CA THR A 167 1.38 -15.28 2.71
C THR A 167 0.86 -14.02 2.02
N ASN A 168 0.35 -14.15 0.80
CA ASN A 168 -0.02 -13.10 -0.15
C ASN A 168 -1.32 -13.49 -0.87
N VAL A 169 -2.10 -12.49 -1.28
CA VAL A 169 -3.32 -12.66 -2.05
C VAL A 169 -3.08 -12.24 -3.50
N GLY A 170 -3.34 -13.14 -4.44
CA GLY A 170 -3.35 -12.90 -5.87
C GLY A 170 -4.78 -12.76 -6.39
N ILE A 171 -5.02 -11.83 -7.31
CA ILE A 171 -6.23 -11.78 -8.14
C ILE A 171 -5.79 -11.97 -9.60
N GLY A 172 -6.25 -13.04 -10.22
CA GLY A 172 -5.84 -13.41 -11.59
C GLY A 172 -4.45 -14.05 -11.68
N THR A 173 -3.78 -14.31 -10.55
CA THR A 173 -2.49 -15.00 -10.48
C THR A 173 -2.45 -15.99 -9.32
N ALA A 174 -1.80 -17.14 -9.53
CA ALA A 174 -1.51 -18.14 -8.49
C ALA A 174 -0.10 -17.97 -7.88
N SER A 175 0.64 -16.94 -8.27
CA SER A 175 1.99 -16.66 -7.78
C SER A 175 2.14 -15.19 -7.40
N PRO A 176 1.39 -14.70 -6.39
CA PRO A 176 1.41 -13.29 -6.01
C PRO A 176 2.77 -12.87 -5.45
N GLY A 177 3.40 -11.88 -6.09
CA GLY A 177 4.74 -11.37 -5.71
C GLY A 177 4.73 -10.41 -4.52
N THR A 178 3.58 -9.79 -4.22
CA THR A 178 3.37 -8.85 -3.12
C THR A 178 2.13 -9.23 -2.31
N LYS A 179 1.87 -8.53 -1.18
CA LYS A 179 0.75 -8.86 -0.28
C LYS A 179 -0.60 -8.90 -0.96
N LEU A 180 -0.83 -7.97 -1.90
CA LEU A 180 -1.95 -7.99 -2.83
C LEU A 180 -1.37 -7.78 -4.23
N ASP A 181 -1.49 -8.81 -5.06
CA ASP A 181 -1.01 -8.80 -6.44
C ASP A 181 -2.21 -9.00 -7.39
N VAL A 182 -2.47 -8.02 -8.25
CA VAL A 182 -3.60 -8.04 -9.18
C VAL A 182 -3.05 -8.05 -10.59
N VAL A 183 -3.20 -9.18 -11.29
CA VAL A 183 -2.86 -9.27 -12.71
C VAL A 183 -4.08 -8.87 -13.53
N GLY A 184 -4.03 -7.65 -14.08
CA GLY A 184 -5.12 -7.01 -14.82
C GLY A 184 -5.35 -5.58 -14.36
N VAL A 185 -6.47 -4.97 -14.79
CA VAL A 185 -6.84 -3.61 -14.38
C VAL A 185 -7.54 -3.65 -13.02
N GLY A 186 -6.90 -3.07 -12.00
CA GLY A 186 -7.48 -2.87 -10.67
C GLY A 186 -7.97 -1.43 -10.48
N ARG A 187 -9.22 -1.24 -10.05
CA ARG A 187 -9.75 0.06 -9.63
C ARG A 187 -9.91 0.11 -8.11
N PHE A 188 -9.23 1.06 -7.46
CA PHE A 188 -9.42 1.35 -6.03
C PHE A 188 -10.26 2.61 -5.87
N GLY A 189 -11.58 2.43 -5.72
CA GLY A 189 -12.52 3.54 -5.49
C GLY A 189 -12.56 3.97 -4.02
N LEU A 190 -12.77 5.27 -3.78
CA LEU A 190 -12.97 5.85 -2.45
C LEU A 190 -14.39 6.45 -2.34
N SER A 191 -15.00 6.36 -1.17
CA SER A 191 -16.25 7.08 -0.83
C SER A 191 -15.96 8.46 -0.24
N THR A 192 -16.99 9.20 0.16
CA THR A 192 -16.83 10.46 0.92
C THR A 192 -15.89 10.27 2.12
N ASN A 193 -14.88 11.14 2.23
CA ASN A 193 -13.79 11.08 3.22
C ASN A 193 -12.90 9.82 3.16
N GLY A 194 -12.95 9.03 2.08
CA GLY A 194 -12.05 7.89 1.89
C GLY A 194 -10.62 8.34 1.57
N ASN A 195 -9.64 7.56 2.02
CA ASN A 195 -8.22 7.75 1.71
C ASN A 195 -7.58 6.43 1.25
N ILE A 196 -6.64 6.49 0.29
CA ILE A 196 -5.72 5.38 0.01
C ILE A 196 -4.48 5.61 0.87
N SER A 197 -4.27 4.76 1.87
CA SER A 197 -3.05 4.77 2.70
C SER A 197 -2.05 3.73 2.18
N LEU A 198 -0.80 4.14 1.98
CA LEU A 198 0.24 3.33 1.33
C LEU A 198 1.33 2.81 2.29
N GLY A 199 1.22 3.04 3.60
CA GLY A 199 2.13 2.45 4.59
C GLY A 199 2.11 3.14 5.95
N ASN A 200 2.77 2.53 6.94
CA ASN A 200 2.74 2.96 8.34
C ASN A 200 4.12 3.19 8.99
N ASP A 201 5.25 2.98 8.29
CA ASP A 201 6.61 3.46 8.68
C ASP A 201 7.67 3.00 7.63
N GLY A 202 8.60 3.88 7.24
CA GLY A 202 9.88 3.49 6.61
C GLY A 202 10.06 3.60 5.09
N ASN A 203 9.33 4.51 4.39
CA ASN A 203 9.38 4.80 2.93
C ASN A 203 8.26 4.14 2.11
N ALA A 204 7.00 4.48 2.38
CA ALA A 204 5.90 4.17 1.45
C ALA A 204 6.10 4.94 0.13
N TYR A 205 5.99 4.25 -1.00
CA TYR A 205 6.04 4.86 -2.32
C TYR A 205 4.90 4.33 -3.20
N MET A 206 4.49 5.14 -4.17
CA MET A 206 3.57 4.76 -5.23
C MET A 206 4.38 4.65 -6.52
N GLU A 207 4.49 3.45 -7.08
CA GLU A 207 5.09 3.24 -8.39
C GLU A 207 3.99 3.27 -9.45
N MET A 208 4.10 4.23 -10.37
CA MET A 208 3.22 4.35 -11.54
C MET A 208 4.04 4.01 -12.76
N ARG A 209 3.90 2.77 -13.24
CA ARG A 209 4.66 2.25 -14.38
C ARG A 209 3.73 1.55 -15.35
N GLU A 210 4.05 1.66 -16.62
CA GLU A 210 3.44 0.83 -17.66
C GLU A 210 4.31 -0.39 -17.91
N SER A 211 3.67 -1.56 -18.02
CA SER A 211 4.38 -2.84 -18.16
C SER A 211 4.83 -3.14 -19.59
N ASP A 212 4.20 -2.52 -20.59
CA ASP A 212 4.49 -2.73 -22.01
C ASP A 212 5.25 -1.56 -22.67
N GLY A 213 5.53 -0.50 -21.90
CA GLY A 213 6.26 0.69 -22.35
C GLY A 213 5.50 1.57 -23.35
N SER A 214 4.20 1.34 -23.58
CA SER A 214 3.42 2.06 -24.59
C SER A 214 2.66 3.28 -24.04
N GLY A 215 2.39 3.33 -22.74
CA GLY A 215 1.63 4.39 -22.09
C GLY A 215 2.49 5.41 -21.31
N THR A 216 1.89 6.54 -21.00
CA THR A 216 2.46 7.60 -20.15
C THR A 216 1.75 7.57 -18.80
N PRO A 217 2.41 7.21 -17.69
CA PRO A 217 1.80 7.23 -16.37
C PRO A 217 1.34 8.65 -16.00
N TYR A 218 0.13 8.77 -15.45
CA TYR A 218 -0.44 10.06 -15.09
C TYR A 218 -1.32 10.06 -13.85
N ILE A 219 -1.40 11.22 -13.19
CA ILE A 219 -2.39 11.51 -12.14
C ILE A 219 -3.36 12.56 -12.69
N ASP A 220 -4.63 12.20 -12.77
CA ASP A 220 -5.69 13.10 -13.22
C ASP A 220 -6.44 13.76 -12.07
N PHE A 221 -6.74 15.03 -12.27
CA PHE A 221 -7.58 15.85 -11.42
C PHE A 221 -8.76 16.33 -12.27
N ILE A 222 -9.96 15.96 -11.84
CA ILE A 222 -11.21 16.21 -12.54
C ILE A 222 -12.15 16.93 -11.59
N ASN A 223 -12.76 18.03 -12.03
CA ASN A 223 -13.77 18.79 -11.31
C ASN A 223 -15.14 18.81 -12.02
N ASP A 224 -15.22 18.30 -13.25
CA ASP A 224 -16.45 18.16 -14.02
C ASP A 224 -16.49 16.84 -14.83
N ASN A 225 -17.62 16.53 -15.48
CA ASN A 225 -17.75 15.32 -16.28
C ASN A 225 -17.57 15.56 -17.79
N ALA A 226 -17.07 16.74 -18.18
CA ALA A 226 -16.98 17.15 -19.58
C ALA A 226 -15.65 16.74 -20.23
N SER A 227 -14.59 16.60 -19.44
CA SER A 227 -13.24 16.23 -19.91
C SER A 227 -12.70 15.00 -19.19
N ASP A 228 -11.73 14.32 -19.82
CA ASP A 228 -10.98 13.21 -19.20
C ASP A 228 -10.16 13.68 -17.98
N TYR A 229 -9.70 14.93 -17.99
CA TYR A 229 -9.00 15.61 -16.89
C TYR A 229 -9.18 17.12 -17.00
N ASP A 230 -9.10 17.87 -15.89
CA ASP A 230 -8.93 19.33 -15.89
C ASP A 230 -7.47 19.70 -15.72
N ALA A 231 -6.77 18.96 -14.86
CA ALA A 231 -5.33 19.02 -14.70
C ALA A 231 -4.76 17.60 -14.63
N ARG A 232 -3.57 17.41 -15.21
CA ARG A 232 -2.89 16.12 -15.27
C ARG A 232 -1.42 16.29 -14.93
N ILE A 233 -0.88 15.38 -14.13
CA ILE A 233 0.56 15.22 -13.91
C ILE A 233 1.01 14.01 -14.70
N THR A 234 2.04 14.13 -15.53
CA THR A 234 2.54 13.06 -16.41
C THR A 234 4.04 12.85 -16.30
N LEU A 235 4.49 11.62 -16.54
CA LEU A 235 5.89 11.29 -16.82
C LEU A 235 6.04 10.91 -18.30
N GLU A 236 6.28 11.89 -19.16
CA GLU A 236 6.11 11.72 -20.62
C GLU A 236 7.33 11.16 -21.34
N ALA A 237 8.51 11.33 -20.76
CA ALA A 237 9.78 10.83 -21.27
C ALA A 237 10.74 10.64 -20.10
N ASN A 238 11.90 10.05 -20.37
CA ASN A 238 12.96 9.94 -19.38
C ASN A 238 13.27 11.32 -18.79
N ASP A 239 13.19 11.40 -17.47
CA ASP A 239 13.47 12.59 -16.67
C ASP A 239 12.53 13.79 -16.92
N GLN A 240 11.34 13.58 -17.50
CA GLN A 240 10.37 14.66 -17.76
C GLN A 240 9.09 14.51 -16.93
N LEU A 241 8.96 15.31 -15.87
CA LEU A 241 7.72 15.48 -15.12
C LEU A 241 6.95 16.70 -15.63
N SER A 242 5.68 16.55 -15.96
CA SER A 242 4.90 17.63 -16.58
C SER A 242 3.53 17.83 -15.96
N PHE A 243 3.07 19.09 -15.94
CA PHE A 243 1.75 19.50 -15.52
C PHE A 243 0.98 20.05 -16.72
N LEU A 244 -0.17 19.45 -17.02
CA LEU A 244 -1.00 19.74 -18.18
C LEU A 244 -2.37 20.24 -17.71
N THR A 245 -3.02 21.03 -18.57
CA THR A 245 -4.45 21.33 -18.48
C THR A 245 -5.17 20.84 -19.73
N SER A 246 -6.47 20.56 -19.62
CA SER A 246 -7.27 20.07 -20.75
C SER A 246 -7.28 21.02 -21.95
N THR A 247 -7.29 22.33 -21.70
CA THR A 247 -7.42 23.34 -22.77
C THR A 247 -6.08 23.76 -23.38
N ASN A 248 -5.01 23.82 -22.59
CA ASN A 248 -3.75 24.44 -23.01
C ASN A 248 -2.56 23.45 -23.04
N GLY A 249 -2.81 22.16 -22.79
CA GLY A 249 -1.76 21.14 -22.75
C GLY A 249 -0.72 21.44 -21.67
N ARG A 250 0.56 21.15 -21.97
CA ARG A 250 1.70 21.37 -21.07
C ARG A 250 1.82 22.83 -20.64
N GLN A 251 1.72 23.07 -19.33
CA GLN A 251 1.93 24.39 -18.72
C GLN A 251 3.31 24.50 -18.07
N LEU A 252 3.75 23.46 -17.36
CA LEU A 252 5.03 23.40 -16.65
C LEU A 252 5.65 22.02 -16.85
N SER A 253 6.94 21.99 -17.18
CA SER A 253 7.71 20.74 -17.22
C SER A 253 9.05 20.90 -16.55
N ILE A 254 9.45 19.86 -15.82
CA ILE A 254 10.76 19.70 -15.21
C ILE A 254 11.46 18.59 -15.98
N HIS A 255 12.63 18.90 -16.51
CA HIS A 255 13.46 18.02 -17.32
C HIS A 255 14.87 17.93 -16.73
N SER A 256 15.65 16.96 -17.21
CA SER A 256 17.09 16.82 -16.87
C SER A 256 17.91 18.10 -17.13
N THR A 257 17.49 18.96 -18.04
CA THR A 257 18.18 20.22 -18.40
C THR A 257 17.59 21.47 -17.76
N GLY A 258 16.49 21.38 -17.00
CA GLY A 258 15.91 22.54 -16.32
C GLY A 258 14.38 22.52 -16.20
N ILE A 259 13.81 23.71 -15.96
CA ILE A 259 12.37 23.93 -15.79
C ILE A 259 11.87 24.80 -16.94
N ALA A 260 10.80 24.37 -17.61
CA ALA A 260 10.20 25.07 -18.74
C ALA A 260 8.74 25.45 -18.46
N LEU A 261 8.37 26.68 -18.79
CA LEU A 261 6.98 27.12 -18.91
C LEU A 261 6.60 27.05 -20.39
N SER A 262 5.56 26.28 -20.71
CA SER A 262 5.17 25.99 -22.10
C SER A 262 3.96 26.81 -22.53
N GLY A 263 4.04 27.38 -23.74
CA GLY A 263 3.03 28.25 -24.34
C GLY A 263 3.43 29.73 -24.38
N THR A 264 2.69 30.52 -25.17
CA THR A 264 2.99 31.95 -25.38
C THR A 264 2.64 32.79 -24.14
N ASN A 265 3.43 33.84 -23.89
CA ASN A 265 3.23 34.82 -22.81
C ASN A 265 3.15 34.22 -21.40
N LYS A 266 3.80 33.07 -21.16
CA LYS A 266 3.88 32.44 -19.85
C LYS A 266 4.99 33.08 -19.03
N TYR A 267 4.78 33.19 -17.73
CA TYR A 267 5.72 33.85 -16.84
C TYR A 267 5.65 33.27 -15.44
N ILE A 268 6.75 33.35 -14.70
CA ILE A 268 6.74 33.07 -13.27
C ILE A 268 6.16 34.29 -12.58
N ASN A 269 4.94 34.15 -12.06
CA ASN A 269 4.26 35.19 -11.31
C ASN A 269 4.67 35.12 -9.84
N PHE A 270 5.22 36.22 -9.33
CA PHE A 270 5.38 36.46 -7.92
C PHE A 270 4.26 37.43 -7.52
N GLY A 271 3.39 37.04 -6.58
CA GLY A 271 2.22 37.83 -6.19
C GLY A 271 1.16 36.99 -5.50
N THR A 272 0.22 37.63 -4.78
CA THR A 272 -0.79 36.94 -3.96
C THR A 272 -2.04 36.50 -4.75
N THR A 273 -2.22 36.97 -5.98
CA THR A 273 -3.37 36.63 -6.84
C THR A 273 -2.91 36.03 -8.17
N PHE A 274 -3.38 34.81 -8.44
CA PHE A 274 -3.22 34.14 -9.73
C PHE A 274 -4.06 34.87 -10.79
N SER A 275 -3.52 35.08 -11.99
CA SER A 275 -4.19 35.68 -13.18
C SER A 275 -4.47 37.20 -13.24
N ALA A 276 -4.10 38.01 -12.25
CA ALA A 276 -4.23 39.48 -12.36
C ALA A 276 -2.93 40.21 -11.99
N SER A 277 -2.51 41.16 -12.84
CA SER A 277 -1.52 42.23 -12.65
C SER A 277 -0.21 41.93 -11.91
N GLY A 278 0.18 40.68 -11.63
CA GLY A 278 1.33 40.39 -10.78
C GLY A 278 2.70 40.77 -11.37
N TYR A 279 3.78 40.58 -10.60
CA TYR A 279 5.16 40.85 -11.00
C TYR A 279 5.89 39.56 -11.34
N GLY A 280 6.96 39.60 -12.14
CA GLY A 280 7.56 38.35 -12.62
C GLY A 280 8.65 38.50 -13.66
N PHE A 281 9.12 37.35 -14.13
CA PHE A 281 10.03 37.20 -15.26
C PHE A 281 9.44 36.32 -16.34
N ARG A 282 9.73 36.62 -17.61
CA ARG A 282 9.33 35.81 -18.76
C ARG A 282 10.35 35.87 -19.88
N ASP A 283 10.27 34.90 -20.78
CA ASP A 283 10.82 35.02 -22.12
C ASP A 283 9.77 35.60 -23.08
N ASN A 284 10.20 36.52 -23.94
CA ASN A 284 9.41 37.04 -25.04
C ASN A 284 10.22 36.95 -26.34
N GLY A 285 10.26 35.75 -26.93
CA GLY A 285 10.96 35.52 -28.19
C GLY A 285 12.49 35.63 -28.06
N GLY A 286 13.05 35.12 -26.96
CA GLY A 286 14.48 35.18 -26.65
C GLY A 286 14.91 36.42 -25.86
N THR A 287 14.00 37.37 -25.61
CA THR A 287 14.27 38.51 -24.74
C THR A 287 13.73 38.23 -23.34
N LEU A 288 14.64 38.22 -22.36
CA LEU A 288 14.23 38.14 -20.96
C LEU A 288 13.60 39.48 -20.56
N GLU A 289 12.37 39.42 -20.06
CA GLU A 289 11.61 40.57 -19.59
C GLU A 289 11.23 40.40 -18.12
N TYR A 290 11.11 41.52 -17.41
CA TYR A 290 10.56 41.59 -16.07
C TYR A 290 9.42 42.61 -16.01
N LYS A 291 8.55 42.48 -15.02
CA LYS A 291 7.60 43.55 -14.67
C LYS A 291 7.40 43.63 -13.17
N HIS A 292 7.07 44.83 -12.69
CA HIS A 292 6.55 45.06 -11.35
C HIS A 292 5.02 44.92 -11.32
N ASN A 293 4.42 44.94 -10.12
CA ASN A 293 2.97 44.77 -9.96
C ASN A 293 2.21 45.90 -10.68
N GLY A 294 1.27 45.54 -11.55
CA GLY A 294 0.52 46.47 -12.41
C GLY A 294 1.36 47.15 -13.51
N GLY A 295 2.65 46.83 -13.61
CA GLY A 295 3.56 47.40 -14.61
C GLY A 295 3.53 46.68 -15.94
N THR A 296 4.17 47.30 -16.94
CA THR A 296 4.39 46.71 -18.26
C THR A 296 5.63 45.81 -18.27
N TRP A 297 5.59 44.75 -19.09
CA TRP A 297 6.77 43.93 -19.35
C TRP A 297 7.88 44.78 -19.97
N THR A 298 9.03 44.76 -19.32
CA THR A 298 10.20 45.57 -19.64
C THR A 298 11.38 44.63 -19.86
N PRO A 299 12.09 44.70 -20.99
CA PRO A 299 13.31 43.93 -21.19
C PRO A 299 14.34 44.24 -20.10
N PHE A 300 15.08 43.21 -19.66
CA PHE A 300 16.32 43.48 -18.94
C PHE A 300 17.26 44.28 -19.83
N ALA A 301 17.93 45.28 -19.25
CA ALA A 301 18.91 46.08 -19.97
C ALA A 301 19.96 45.15 -20.61
N GLN A 302 19.91 45.05 -21.94
CA GLN A 302 20.94 44.36 -22.70
C GLN A 302 22.06 45.36 -22.96
N PRO A 303 23.33 45.05 -22.66
CA PRO A 303 24.42 45.85 -23.15
C PRO A 303 24.34 45.91 -24.70
N PRO A 304 24.59 47.07 -25.32
CA PRO A 304 24.66 47.21 -26.77
C PRO A 304 25.51 46.09 -27.40
N THR A 305 25.09 45.57 -28.56
CA THR A 305 25.93 44.66 -29.35
C THR A 305 27.16 45.44 -29.80
N ILE A 306 28.33 45.19 -29.20
CA ILE A 306 29.55 45.88 -29.61
C ILE A 306 30.14 45.18 -30.84
N PRO A 307 30.49 45.91 -31.92
CA PRO A 307 31.20 45.32 -33.06
C PRO A 307 32.58 44.79 -32.66
N GLY A 308 32.85 43.51 -32.95
CA GLY A 308 34.20 42.94 -32.98
C GLY A 308 35.11 43.32 -31.79
N ASN A 309 36.38 43.63 -32.05
CA ASN A 309 37.49 43.84 -31.11
C ASN A 309 37.32 45.02 -30.09
N THR A 310 36.09 45.39 -29.74
CA THR A 310 35.78 46.46 -28.80
C THR A 310 35.48 45.87 -27.43
N GLU A 311 36.08 46.45 -26.39
CA GLU A 311 35.97 45.98 -25.00
C GLU A 311 35.18 46.97 -24.15
N TRP A 312 34.30 46.47 -23.27
CA TRP A 312 33.58 47.30 -22.31
C TRP A 312 34.54 47.89 -21.28
N TRP A 313 34.39 49.19 -21.02
CA TRP A 313 35.01 49.84 -19.87
C TRP A 313 33.99 49.92 -18.73
N VAL A 314 34.31 49.29 -17.61
CA VAL A 314 33.45 49.21 -16.43
C VAL A 314 34.03 50.06 -15.31
N ARG A 315 33.18 50.68 -14.50
CA ARG A 315 33.57 51.28 -13.21
C ARG A 315 33.40 50.24 -12.12
N PRO A 316 34.47 49.74 -11.48
CA PRO A 316 34.33 48.87 -10.33
C PRO A 316 33.58 49.57 -9.19
N THR A 317 32.88 48.80 -8.36
CA THR A 317 32.14 49.34 -7.22
C THR A 317 33.04 50.19 -6.34
N ALA A 318 32.63 51.45 -6.10
CA ALA A 318 33.37 52.45 -5.32
C ALA A 318 34.77 52.84 -5.85
N ALA A 319 35.09 52.55 -7.13
CA ALA A 319 36.31 53.03 -7.77
C ALA A 319 36.15 54.44 -8.35
N SER A 320 37.23 55.23 -8.26
CA SER A 320 37.35 56.54 -8.92
C SER A 320 37.87 56.43 -10.36
N TYR A 321 37.84 55.23 -10.95
CA TYR A 321 38.34 54.93 -12.28
C TYR A 321 37.44 53.94 -13.02
N ILE A 322 37.47 54.02 -14.35
CA ILE A 322 36.98 52.97 -15.25
C ILE A 322 38.15 52.10 -15.72
N GLN A 323 37.89 50.83 -15.99
CA GLN A 323 38.87 49.87 -16.53
C GLN A 323 38.24 48.99 -17.61
N PRO A 324 39.00 48.48 -18.58
CA PRO A 324 38.50 47.45 -19.48
C PRO A 324 38.10 46.19 -18.71
N MET A 325 37.00 45.54 -19.12
CA MET A 325 36.40 44.41 -18.39
C MET A 325 37.34 43.20 -18.25
N TYR A 326 38.23 42.98 -19.21
CA TYR A 326 39.22 41.89 -19.27
C TYR A 326 40.65 42.36 -19.00
N ASN A 327 40.89 43.66 -18.79
CA ASN A 327 42.19 44.20 -18.42
C ASN A 327 42.13 45.03 -17.12
N GLN A 328 42.21 44.34 -15.98
CA GLN A 328 42.20 44.96 -14.65
C GLN A 328 43.38 45.89 -14.33
N TYR A 329 44.38 45.91 -15.22
CA TYR A 329 45.59 46.69 -15.02
C TYR A 329 45.49 48.07 -15.68
N ALA A 330 44.65 48.24 -16.70
CA ALA A 330 44.41 49.54 -17.33
C ALA A 330 43.29 50.29 -16.62
N ARG A 331 43.54 51.53 -16.20
CA ARG A 331 42.61 52.37 -15.46
C ARG A 331 42.58 53.78 -16.07
N VAL A 332 41.41 54.39 -16.11
CA VAL A 332 41.23 55.82 -16.43
C VAL A 332 40.43 56.44 -15.30
N TYR A 333 41.05 57.38 -14.57
CA TYR A 333 40.39 58.05 -13.45
C TYR A 333 39.44 59.14 -13.95
N ASP A 334 38.18 59.10 -13.52
CA ASP A 334 37.08 59.91 -14.09
C ASP A 334 36.33 60.77 -13.06
N ASN A 335 36.80 60.84 -11.82
CA ASN A 335 36.19 61.64 -10.75
C ASN A 335 36.83 63.03 -10.60
N GLY A 336 36.54 63.95 -11.53
CA GLY A 336 36.84 65.38 -11.39
C GLY A 336 38.32 65.79 -11.44
N GLN A 337 39.23 64.90 -11.85
CA GLN A 337 40.66 65.18 -12.03
C GLN A 337 41.03 65.28 -13.51
N PRO A 338 42.03 66.09 -13.92
CA PRO A 338 42.53 66.11 -15.29
C PRO A 338 43.04 64.71 -15.65
N PHE A 339 42.44 64.13 -16.69
CA PHE A 339 42.47 62.72 -17.07
C PHE A 339 43.88 62.11 -17.10
N GLY A 340 44.05 60.94 -16.46
CA GLY A 340 45.26 60.13 -16.54
C GLY A 340 44.90 58.66 -16.81
N PHE A 341 45.42 58.11 -17.90
CA PHE A 341 45.48 56.66 -18.09
C PHE A 341 46.55 56.12 -17.13
N TYR A 342 46.29 54.99 -16.47
CA TYR A 342 47.19 54.39 -15.49
C TYR A 342 47.23 52.88 -15.72
N TYR A 343 48.42 52.30 -15.88
CA TYR A 343 48.60 50.85 -16.06
C TYR A 343 49.38 50.25 -14.88
N ASP A 344 48.78 49.31 -14.15
CA ASP A 344 49.33 48.71 -12.90
C ASP A 344 49.92 47.31 -13.12
N GLY A 345 50.00 46.85 -14.37
CA GLY A 345 50.55 45.53 -14.71
C GLY A 345 52.05 45.61 -15.00
N SER A 346 52.78 44.51 -14.82
CA SER A 346 54.15 44.39 -15.34
C SER A 346 54.12 44.46 -16.87
N ASN A 347 54.38 45.64 -17.44
CA ASN A 347 54.74 45.78 -18.84
C ASN A 347 56.22 46.18 -18.93
N ASP A 348 56.94 45.63 -19.89
CA ASP A 348 58.35 45.95 -20.11
C ASP A 348 58.54 47.28 -20.88
N ASN A 349 57.46 47.94 -21.31
CA ASN A 349 57.47 49.02 -22.31
C ASN A 349 56.95 50.40 -21.81
N GLY A 350 56.73 50.59 -20.51
CA GLY A 350 56.24 51.85 -19.94
C GLY A 350 54.77 52.18 -20.28
N GLY A 351 54.16 53.06 -19.49
CA GLY A 351 52.82 53.61 -19.72
C GLY A 351 52.85 55.13 -19.54
N PHE A 352 51.91 55.85 -20.16
CA PHE A 352 51.73 57.28 -19.93
C PHE A 352 51.08 57.47 -18.55
N PHE A 353 51.73 58.19 -17.64
CA PHE A 353 51.22 58.48 -16.30
C PHE A 353 51.09 60.00 -16.10
N ALA A 354 49.97 60.47 -15.56
CA ALA A 354 49.82 61.82 -15.05
C ALA A 354 49.45 61.77 -13.56
N GLY A 355 50.41 62.15 -12.71
CA GLY A 355 50.19 62.47 -11.30
C GLY A 355 50.19 63.98 -11.13
N TRP A 356 49.52 64.46 -10.08
CA TRP A 356 49.24 65.88 -9.86
C TRP A 356 50.54 66.71 -9.81
N SER A 357 50.45 67.88 -10.46
CA SER A 357 51.49 68.92 -10.69
C SER A 357 52.75 68.58 -11.47
N ASN A 358 53.04 67.34 -11.88
CA ASN A 358 54.14 67.04 -12.81
C ASN A 358 53.85 65.78 -13.64
N GLY A 359 53.38 65.95 -14.89
CA GLY A 359 53.27 64.85 -15.85
C GLY A 359 54.63 64.53 -16.46
N LEU A 360 55.28 63.46 -16.00
CA LEU A 360 56.58 63.01 -16.51
C LEU A 360 56.48 61.60 -17.10
N MET A 361 57.02 61.43 -18.32
CA MET A 361 57.27 60.13 -18.95
C MET A 361 58.45 59.45 -18.24
N GLY A 362 58.24 58.26 -17.68
CA GLY A 362 59.31 57.46 -17.08
C GLY A 362 59.26 56.01 -17.52
N THR A 363 60.30 55.52 -18.20
CA THR A 363 60.53 54.08 -18.39
C THR A 363 61.27 53.54 -17.15
N ARG A 364 60.89 52.36 -16.65
CA ARG A 364 61.65 51.67 -15.59
C ARG A 364 62.98 51.15 -16.14
N GLY A 365 64.09 51.70 -15.68
CA GLY A 365 65.42 51.08 -15.81
C GLY A 365 65.64 50.07 -14.68
N SER A 366 66.30 48.95 -14.97
CA SER A 366 66.61 47.90 -14.00
C SER A 366 67.62 48.38 -12.94
N ALA A 367 67.20 48.29 -11.68
CA ALA A 367 67.95 48.46 -10.42
C ALA A 367 68.05 49.89 -9.84
N SER A 368 67.32 50.08 -8.73
CA SER A 368 67.44 51.09 -7.66
C SER A 368 67.35 52.59 -8.03
N ASP A 369 66.18 53.13 -7.69
CA ASP A 369 65.90 54.46 -7.13
C ASP A 369 66.22 55.73 -7.94
N ILE A 370 65.11 56.39 -8.32
CA ILE A 370 64.95 57.83 -8.58
C ILE A 370 65.61 58.31 -9.90
N PRO A 371 64.87 58.96 -10.82
CA PRO A 371 65.46 59.53 -12.02
C PRO A 371 66.56 60.54 -11.63
N ILE A 372 67.80 60.26 -12.02
CA ILE A 372 68.93 61.18 -11.84
C ILE A 372 68.82 62.27 -12.91
N TRP A 373 68.29 63.43 -12.53
CA TRP A 373 68.27 64.63 -13.36
C TRP A 373 69.56 65.43 -13.13
N GLY A 374 70.57 65.23 -13.97
CA GLY A 374 71.76 66.06 -13.98
C GLY A 374 71.52 67.37 -14.73
N GLY A 375 71.18 68.44 -14.00
CA GLY A 375 71.04 69.81 -14.53
C GLY A 375 69.73 70.06 -15.28
N ASP A 376 69.22 71.29 -15.18
CA ASP A 376 67.94 71.74 -15.72
C ASP A 376 67.67 71.28 -17.16
N VAL A 377 66.79 70.29 -17.29
CA VAL A 377 66.12 69.98 -18.56
C VAL A 377 64.62 69.98 -18.28
N PHE A 378 64.09 71.18 -18.03
CA PHE A 378 62.65 71.46 -18.05
C PHE A 378 62.25 71.92 -19.47
N PRO A 379 61.01 71.65 -19.95
CA PRO A 379 60.58 72.03 -21.30
C PRO A 379 60.25 73.53 -21.47
N TRP A 380 60.68 74.38 -20.53
CA TRP A 380 60.49 75.83 -20.50
C TRP A 380 61.82 76.50 -20.12
N VAL A 381 62.07 77.69 -20.68
CA VAL A 381 63.11 78.59 -20.16
C VAL A 381 62.43 79.47 -19.11
N ASP A 382 62.80 79.29 -17.84
CA ASP A 382 62.37 80.16 -16.73
C ASP A 382 63.04 81.53 -16.91
N ASN A 383 62.26 82.49 -17.39
CA ASN A 383 62.72 83.82 -17.71
C ASN A 383 62.61 84.70 -16.46
N GLY A 384 63.47 84.42 -15.48
CA GLY A 384 63.46 85.03 -14.16
C GLY A 384 64.23 84.22 -13.12
N ASN A 385 64.37 82.91 -13.38
CA ASN A 385 65.06 81.94 -12.53
C ASN A 385 64.45 81.88 -11.11
N ASP A 386 63.12 82.04 -11.05
CA ASP A 386 62.35 82.11 -9.81
C ASP A 386 61.62 80.79 -9.48
N GLY A 387 61.66 79.82 -10.40
CA GLY A 387 61.04 78.51 -10.26
C GLY A 387 59.52 78.53 -10.35
N ILE A 388 58.90 79.64 -10.77
CA ILE A 388 57.43 79.82 -10.82
C ILE A 388 56.98 80.14 -12.25
N VAL A 389 56.30 79.17 -12.87
CA VAL A 389 55.77 79.33 -14.23
C VAL A 389 54.70 80.43 -14.28
N ASN A 390 55.00 81.51 -15.02
CA ASN A 390 54.12 82.65 -15.22
C ASN A 390 54.05 83.06 -16.71
N ASN A 391 53.29 84.11 -17.01
CA ASN A 391 53.04 84.58 -18.38
C ASN A 391 54.24 85.28 -19.05
N THR A 392 55.36 85.40 -18.34
CA THR A 392 56.64 85.93 -18.83
C THR A 392 57.61 84.83 -19.29
N ASP A 393 57.30 83.57 -18.99
CA ASP A 393 58.08 82.40 -19.38
C ASP A 393 57.69 81.87 -20.77
N ASN A 394 58.68 81.39 -21.52
CA ASN A 394 58.48 80.92 -22.89
C ASN A 394 58.61 79.40 -22.98
N MET A 395 57.54 78.75 -23.47
CA MET A 395 57.57 77.33 -23.77
C MET A 395 58.29 77.07 -25.08
N THR A 396 59.39 76.32 -25.04
CA THR A 396 60.22 76.02 -26.22
C THR A 396 60.03 74.61 -26.76
N TYR A 397 59.32 73.72 -26.07
CA TYR A 397 59.16 72.34 -26.53
C TYR A 397 57.78 71.73 -26.20
N SER A 398 57.07 71.26 -27.23
CA SER A 398 55.90 70.38 -27.11
C SER A 398 56.07 69.19 -28.07
N GLY A 399 56.94 68.26 -27.71
CA GLY A 399 57.18 67.05 -28.49
C GLY A 399 57.50 65.84 -27.60
N VAL A 400 56.89 64.70 -27.92
CA VAL A 400 57.14 63.39 -27.29
C VAL A 400 58.41 62.79 -27.88
N TYR A 401 59.38 62.41 -27.05
CA TYR A 401 60.61 61.76 -27.50
C TYR A 401 60.46 60.23 -27.42
N GLY A 402 60.51 59.55 -28.57
CA GLY A 402 60.65 58.10 -28.66
C GLY A 402 62.08 57.74 -29.04
N TRP A 403 62.74 56.84 -28.30
CA TRP A 403 64.08 56.37 -28.63
C TRP A 403 64.00 55.04 -29.40
N GLY A 404 64.37 55.06 -30.68
CA GLY A 404 64.37 53.90 -31.57
C GLY A 404 64.50 54.30 -33.03
N SER A 405 65.23 53.52 -33.82
CA SER A 405 65.73 53.86 -35.16
C SER A 405 64.67 53.84 -36.28
N ALA A 406 63.63 54.66 -36.16
CA ALA A 406 62.75 55.00 -37.27
C ALA A 406 62.19 56.41 -37.07
N TYR A 407 62.62 57.33 -37.92
CA TYR A 407 62.06 58.68 -38.05
C TYR A 407 60.53 58.63 -38.23
N MET A 408 59.79 59.05 -37.20
CA MET A 408 58.39 59.48 -37.31
C MET A 408 58.28 60.82 -36.60
N GLY A 409 58.88 61.85 -37.19
CA GLY A 409 58.62 63.22 -36.80
C GLY A 409 57.21 63.61 -37.22
N VAL A 410 56.27 63.68 -36.28
CA VAL A 410 55.05 64.44 -36.48
C VAL A 410 55.40 65.90 -36.18
N THR A 411 55.89 66.62 -37.19
CA THR A 411 56.01 68.08 -37.14
C THR A 411 54.72 68.71 -37.62
N GLY A 412 53.85 68.97 -36.65
CA GLY A 412 52.61 69.71 -36.82
C GLY A 412 51.87 69.67 -35.49
N ALA A 413 51.19 70.76 -35.11
CA ALA A 413 50.25 70.77 -34.00
C ALA A 413 49.04 69.88 -34.34
N GLY A 414 49.27 68.57 -34.41
CA GLY A 414 48.23 67.57 -34.38
C GLY A 414 47.72 67.56 -32.96
N ARG A 415 46.47 67.99 -32.76
CA ARG A 415 45.72 67.59 -31.58
C ARG A 415 45.78 66.07 -31.55
N LEU A 416 46.56 65.51 -30.62
CA LEU A 416 46.51 64.09 -30.33
C LEU A 416 45.14 63.88 -29.69
N ASP A 417 44.17 63.56 -30.55
CA ASP A 417 42.86 63.10 -30.15
C ASP A 417 43.04 61.66 -29.63
N ALA A 418 43.66 61.56 -28.45
CA ALA A 418 43.49 60.41 -27.57
C ALA A 418 42.14 60.52 -26.82
N GLY A 419 41.20 61.31 -27.35
CA GLY A 419 39.80 61.12 -27.08
C GLY A 419 39.42 59.75 -27.61
N VAL A 420 39.06 58.88 -26.68
CA VAL A 420 38.01 57.89 -26.92
C VAL A 420 36.85 58.66 -27.56
N ARG A 421 36.80 58.72 -28.90
CA ARG A 421 35.63 59.24 -29.60
C ARG A 421 34.54 58.20 -29.44
N GLY A 422 33.57 58.51 -28.59
CA GLY A 422 32.37 57.73 -28.40
C GLY A 422 32.38 56.91 -27.12
N ILE A 423 32.22 57.61 -26.00
CA ILE A 423 31.26 57.21 -24.97
C ILE A 423 30.18 58.28 -24.94
#